data_AF-A0A7C1ZBG9-F1
#
_entry.id   AF-A0A7C1ZBG9-F1
#
_cell.length_a   1.000
_cell.length_b   1.000
_cell.length_c   1.000
_cell.angle_alpha   90.00
_cell.angle_beta   90.00
_cell.angle_gamma   90.00
#
_symmetry.space_group_name_H-M   'P 1'
#
loop_
_entity.id
_entity.type
_entity.pdbx_description
1 polymer ?
#
loop_
_entity_poly.entity_id
_entity_poly.type
_entity_poly.pdbx_seq_one_letter_code
_entity_poly.pdbx_strand_id
1 'polypeptide(L)'
;MLNKKSGMLENIKKFVDIYANILGVCDQKFEFHEGTDAYQAELDWNELKGVWIISYDKDDIGEYYFAHEVGHIYLAKKYNFEGFSKPMRKEDEPNIDFNIALLLNMCLDGFVDYHICQFDEIYPCMKIKYLTYVEDLQNTFSYTYENKDYIEVLGWYIVWFQIFNYIIDRKNRILFKKEISELFSFTKKHLLRFKGGMSKDQFDKLTEKIKLFKNTTKSKDAKQLILYSANVIIGTGIWDRTKVLKNIKYFYPTIKELF
;
A
#
# COMPACT_ATOMS: atom_id res chain seq x y z
N MET A 1 -23.78 -13.40 -21.63
CA MET A 1 -22.68 -12.50 -21.20
C MET A 1 -23.17 -11.21 -20.53
N LEU A 2 -24.33 -10.65 -20.90
CA LEU A 2 -24.88 -9.43 -20.26
C LEU A 2 -25.26 -9.61 -18.76
N ASN A 3 -25.80 -10.78 -18.36
CA ASN A 3 -26.20 -11.03 -16.96
C ASN A 3 -25.05 -11.22 -15.96
N LYS A 4 -23.81 -11.51 -16.41
CA LYS A 4 -22.66 -11.65 -15.50
C LYS A 4 -22.06 -10.28 -15.14
N LYS A 5 -22.09 -9.32 -16.07
CA LYS A 5 -21.54 -7.97 -15.85
C LYS A 5 -22.39 -7.16 -14.86
N SER A 6 -23.72 -7.26 -14.91
CA SER A 6 -24.59 -6.53 -13.96
C SER A 6 -24.44 -7.04 -12.52
N GLY A 7 -24.17 -8.33 -12.32
CA GLY A 7 -23.96 -8.92 -10.99
C GLY A 7 -22.63 -8.52 -10.35
N MET A 8 -21.57 -8.36 -11.15
CA MET A 8 -20.25 -7.95 -10.63
C MET A 8 -20.25 -6.52 -10.10
N LEU A 9 -20.75 -5.55 -10.89
CA LEU A 9 -20.84 -4.16 -10.44
C LEU A 9 -21.71 -4.01 -9.18
N GLU A 10 -22.81 -4.75 -9.10
CA GLU A 10 -23.68 -4.74 -7.92
C GLU A 10 -22.96 -5.30 -6.68
N ASN A 11 -22.18 -6.36 -6.84
CA ASN A 11 -21.35 -6.90 -5.77
C ASN A 11 -20.28 -5.90 -5.32
N ILE A 12 -19.61 -5.23 -6.26
CA ILE A 12 -18.59 -4.21 -5.96
C ILE A 12 -19.19 -3.05 -5.16
N LYS A 13 -20.33 -2.51 -5.62
CA LYS A 13 -21.07 -1.47 -4.89
C LYS A 13 -21.41 -1.92 -3.48
N LYS A 14 -21.91 -3.16 -3.34
CA LYS A 14 -22.22 -3.74 -2.04
C LYS A 14 -20.99 -3.84 -1.13
N PHE A 15 -19.83 -4.26 -1.65
CA PHE A 15 -18.59 -4.30 -0.87
C PHE A 15 -18.19 -2.91 -0.40
N VAL A 16 -18.17 -1.93 -1.30
CA VAL A 16 -17.82 -0.54 -0.97
C VAL A 16 -18.79 0.05 0.06
N ASP A 17 -20.10 -0.18 -0.09
CA ASP A 17 -21.10 0.27 0.88
C ASP A 17 -20.88 -0.38 2.26
N ILE A 18 -20.60 -1.69 2.32
CA ILE A 18 -20.31 -2.39 3.58
C ILE A 18 -19.09 -1.76 4.27
N TYR A 19 -17.98 -1.60 3.55
CA TYR A 19 -16.75 -1.06 4.14
C TYR A 19 -16.85 0.41 4.47
N ALA A 20 -17.52 1.21 3.65
CA ALA A 20 -17.77 2.62 3.94
C ALA A 20 -18.60 2.78 5.22
N ASN A 21 -19.58 1.90 5.45
CA ASN A 21 -20.34 1.89 6.70
C ASN A 21 -19.48 1.51 7.92
N ILE A 22 -18.70 0.42 7.83
CA ILE A 22 -17.83 -0.04 8.93
C ILE A 22 -16.80 1.05 9.30
N LEU A 23 -16.20 1.67 8.28
CA LEU A 23 -15.15 2.68 8.46
C LEU A 23 -15.70 4.08 8.76
N GLY A 24 -17.03 4.26 8.77
CA GLY A 24 -17.68 5.54 9.06
C GLY A 24 -17.43 6.61 8.00
N VAL A 25 -17.34 6.22 6.72
CA VAL A 25 -17.21 7.09 5.54
C VAL A 25 -18.40 6.92 4.58
N CYS A 26 -19.55 6.48 5.09
CA CYS A 26 -20.78 6.27 4.31
C CYS A 26 -21.43 7.55 3.77
N ASP A 27 -20.98 8.72 4.24
CA ASP A 27 -21.36 10.03 3.71
C ASP A 27 -20.70 10.36 2.35
N GLN A 28 -19.69 9.58 1.96
CA GLN A 28 -18.94 9.76 0.73
C GLN A 28 -19.72 9.22 -0.48
N LYS A 29 -19.47 9.80 -1.66
CA LYS A 29 -20.10 9.41 -2.92
C LYS A 29 -19.08 8.72 -3.84
N PHE A 30 -19.51 7.64 -4.49
CA PHE A 30 -18.67 6.81 -5.34
C PHE A 30 -19.22 6.69 -6.76
N GLU A 31 -18.34 6.81 -7.76
CA GLU A 31 -18.52 6.39 -9.14
C GLU A 31 -17.63 5.17 -9.42
N PHE A 32 -18.10 4.25 -10.27
CA PHE A 32 -17.44 2.97 -10.52
C PHE A 32 -17.13 2.81 -12.00
N HIS A 33 -15.86 2.65 -12.35
CA HIS A 33 -15.41 2.57 -13.74
C HIS A 33 -14.75 1.21 -14.02
N GLU A 34 -15.32 0.45 -14.97
CA GLU A 34 -14.71 -0.78 -15.51
C GLU A 34 -13.61 -0.42 -16.51
N GLY A 35 -12.47 -1.12 -16.47
CA GLY A 35 -11.48 -1.10 -17.55
C GLY A 35 -10.13 -0.48 -17.19
N THR A 36 -9.63 -0.72 -15.98
CA THR A 36 -8.19 -0.50 -15.70
C THR A 36 -7.39 -1.67 -16.26
N ASP A 37 -6.16 -1.42 -16.73
CA ASP A 37 -5.19 -2.47 -17.09
C ASP A 37 -4.48 -3.06 -15.84
N ALA A 38 -4.80 -2.56 -14.65
CA ALA A 38 -4.24 -3.03 -13.39
C ALA A 38 -5.11 -4.18 -12.83
N TYR A 39 -4.46 -5.26 -12.39
CA TYR A 39 -5.09 -6.42 -11.74
C TYR A 39 -5.59 -6.14 -10.30
N GLN A 40 -6.04 -4.91 -10.04
CA GLN A 40 -6.44 -4.38 -8.73
C GLN A 40 -7.48 -3.25 -8.89
N ALA A 41 -8.03 -2.77 -7.78
CA ALA A 41 -8.81 -1.55 -7.76
C ALA A 41 -7.89 -0.33 -7.62
N GLU A 42 -8.33 0.82 -8.12
CA GLU A 42 -7.62 2.10 -7.95
C GLU A 42 -8.61 3.20 -7.54
N LEU A 43 -8.24 3.98 -6.52
CA LEU A 43 -8.99 5.16 -6.09
C LEU A 43 -8.50 6.44 -6.80
N ASP A 44 -9.45 7.20 -7.34
CA ASP A 44 -9.23 8.53 -7.92
C ASP A 44 -10.29 9.52 -7.40
N TRP A 45 -10.11 10.81 -7.63
CA TRP A 45 -10.98 11.88 -7.17
C TRP A 45 -11.44 12.79 -8.31
N ASN A 46 -12.75 12.86 -8.51
CA ASN A 46 -13.36 13.80 -9.44
C ASN A 46 -13.63 15.14 -8.74
N GLU A 47 -12.71 16.10 -8.88
CA GLU A 47 -12.84 17.44 -8.29
C GLU A 47 -14.11 18.19 -8.76
N LEU A 48 -14.55 17.99 -10.00
CA LEU A 48 -15.73 18.70 -10.55
C LEU A 48 -17.03 18.20 -9.94
N LYS A 49 -17.15 16.89 -9.72
CA LYS A 49 -18.36 16.27 -9.17
C LYS A 49 -18.33 16.11 -7.65
N GLY A 50 -17.16 16.20 -7.03
CA GLY A 50 -16.96 15.93 -5.61
C GLY A 50 -17.28 14.47 -5.26
N VAL A 51 -16.83 13.52 -6.09
CA VAL A 51 -17.06 12.09 -5.92
C VAL A 51 -15.76 11.30 -6.08
N TRP A 52 -15.62 10.23 -5.30
CA TRP A 52 -14.54 9.26 -5.45
C TRP A 52 -14.82 8.36 -6.66
N ILE A 53 -13.79 8.06 -7.42
CA ILE A 53 -13.86 7.09 -8.53
C ILE A 53 -13.13 5.84 -8.07
N ILE A 54 -13.80 4.69 -8.13
CA ILE A 54 -13.18 3.38 -7.96
C ILE A 54 -13.13 2.72 -9.33
N SER A 55 -11.92 2.60 -9.85
CA SER A 55 -11.66 1.92 -11.13
C SER A 55 -11.28 0.47 -10.86
N TYR A 56 -11.77 -0.48 -11.66
CA TYR A 56 -11.52 -1.92 -11.45
C TYR A 56 -11.35 -2.69 -12.77
N ASP A 57 -10.60 -3.81 -12.70
CA ASP A 57 -10.46 -4.76 -13.82
C ASP A 57 -11.82 -5.42 -14.14
N LYS A 58 -12.03 -5.84 -15.39
CA LYS A 58 -13.22 -6.58 -15.82
C LYS A 58 -13.36 -7.95 -15.14
N ASP A 59 -12.27 -8.48 -14.60
CA ASP A 59 -12.23 -9.76 -13.91
C ASP A 59 -12.44 -9.59 -12.38
N ASP A 60 -12.81 -10.66 -11.68
CA ASP A 60 -13.00 -10.60 -10.23
C ASP A 60 -11.64 -10.42 -9.52
N ILE A 61 -11.38 -9.18 -9.08
CA ILE A 61 -10.16 -8.82 -8.34
C ILE A 61 -10.25 -9.15 -6.85
N GLY A 62 -11.45 -9.47 -6.34
CA GLY A 62 -11.66 -9.82 -4.94
C GLY A 62 -11.87 -8.61 -4.01
N GLU A 63 -12.51 -8.90 -2.89
CA GLU A 63 -13.04 -7.92 -1.93
C GLU A 63 -11.95 -7.06 -1.24
N TYR A 64 -10.75 -7.63 -1.06
CA TYR A 64 -9.59 -6.97 -0.44
C TYR A 64 -9.31 -5.58 -1.02
N TYR A 65 -9.27 -5.45 -2.35
CA TYR A 65 -8.85 -4.20 -2.98
C TYR A 65 -9.86 -3.10 -2.71
N PHE A 66 -11.16 -3.41 -2.69
CA PHE A 66 -12.19 -2.42 -2.35
C PHE A 66 -12.12 -2.00 -0.88
N ALA A 67 -11.85 -2.93 0.05
CA ALA A 67 -11.63 -2.58 1.45
C ALA A 67 -10.40 -1.67 1.61
N HIS A 68 -9.33 -1.93 0.86
CA HIS A 68 -8.10 -1.13 0.84
C HIS A 68 -8.35 0.29 0.33
N GLU A 69 -9.00 0.45 -0.84
CA GLU A 69 -9.30 1.76 -1.42
C GLU A 69 -10.20 2.61 -0.50
N VAL A 70 -11.26 2.03 0.08
CA VAL A 70 -12.08 2.76 1.07
C VAL A 70 -11.26 3.08 2.34
N GLY A 71 -10.31 2.22 2.68
CA GLY A 71 -9.35 2.42 3.76
C GLY A 71 -8.51 3.69 3.61
N HIS A 72 -8.13 4.09 2.39
CA HIS A 72 -7.45 5.37 2.15
C HIS A 72 -8.30 6.57 2.57
N ILE A 73 -9.59 6.57 2.26
CA ILE A 73 -10.54 7.63 2.65
C ILE A 73 -10.68 7.68 4.18
N TYR A 74 -10.79 6.51 4.82
CA TYR A 74 -10.80 6.41 6.27
C TYR A 74 -9.51 6.95 6.90
N LEU A 75 -8.34 6.62 6.34
CA LEU A 75 -7.05 7.12 6.82
C LEU A 75 -6.99 8.65 6.70
N ALA A 76 -7.42 9.21 5.56
CA ALA A 76 -7.50 10.65 5.35
C ALA A 76 -8.39 11.34 6.40
N LYS A 77 -9.57 10.79 6.67
CA LYS A 77 -10.50 11.28 7.72
C LYS A 77 -9.89 11.17 9.12
N LYS A 78 -9.27 10.04 9.44
CA LYS A 78 -8.65 9.77 10.75
C LYS A 78 -7.55 10.76 11.10
N TYR A 79 -6.75 11.17 10.11
CA TYR A 79 -5.61 12.07 10.29
C TYR A 79 -5.89 13.51 9.86
N ASN A 80 -7.13 13.82 9.46
CA ASN A 80 -7.53 15.12 8.90
C ASN A 80 -6.58 15.59 7.79
N PHE A 81 -6.25 14.68 6.87
CA PHE A 81 -5.31 14.93 5.77
C PHE A 81 -5.77 14.22 4.50
N GLU A 82 -6.46 14.96 3.63
CA GLU A 82 -7.00 14.46 2.35
C GLU A 82 -5.94 13.88 1.41
N GLY A 83 -4.67 14.26 1.56
CA GLY A 83 -3.58 13.73 0.75
C GLY A 83 -3.40 12.21 0.88
N PHE A 84 -3.92 11.56 1.92
CA PHE A 84 -3.86 10.10 2.04
C PHE A 84 -4.85 9.36 1.14
N SER A 85 -5.88 10.02 0.61
CA SER A 85 -6.87 9.42 -0.27
C SER A 85 -6.87 9.99 -1.68
N LYS A 86 -6.36 11.21 -1.88
CA LYS A 86 -6.22 11.78 -3.22
C LYS A 86 -5.01 11.19 -3.94
N PRO A 87 -5.12 10.90 -5.24
CA PRO A 87 -3.98 10.47 -6.03
C PRO A 87 -2.89 11.55 -6.03
N MET A 88 -1.64 11.11 -6.06
CA MET A 88 -0.50 12.04 -6.16
C MET A 88 -0.58 12.84 -7.45
N ARG A 89 -0.10 14.10 -7.40
CA ARG A 89 -0.03 14.97 -8.57
C ARG A 89 0.76 14.28 -9.70
N LYS A 90 0.13 14.20 -10.88
CA LYS A 90 0.75 13.66 -12.11
C LYS A 90 1.59 14.74 -12.82
N GLU A 91 2.19 14.34 -13.93
CA GLU A 91 3.31 14.95 -14.65
C GLU A 91 3.10 16.42 -15.05
N ASP A 92 3.61 17.36 -14.24
CA ASP A 92 3.79 18.77 -14.64
C ASP A 92 5.17 19.34 -14.27
N GLU A 93 5.97 18.62 -13.45
CA GLU A 93 7.26 19.12 -12.97
C GLU A 93 8.45 18.28 -13.48
N PRO A 94 9.41 18.89 -14.21
CA PRO A 94 10.63 18.21 -14.62
C PRO A 94 11.45 17.83 -13.37
N ASN A 95 11.96 16.59 -13.35
CA ASN A 95 12.77 15.99 -12.27
C ASN A 95 12.00 15.36 -11.10
N ILE A 96 10.72 15.03 -11.26
CA ILE A 96 10.00 14.12 -10.35
C ILE A 96 10.35 12.67 -10.67
N ASP A 97 10.68 11.89 -9.65
CA ASP A 97 11.05 10.48 -9.75
C ASP A 97 9.91 9.64 -9.19
N PHE A 98 9.08 9.09 -10.09
CA PHE A 98 7.87 8.35 -9.70
C PHE A 98 8.16 7.01 -9.00
N ASN A 99 9.40 6.51 -9.01
CA ASN A 99 9.78 5.39 -8.15
C ASN A 99 9.73 5.77 -6.66
N ILE A 100 9.95 7.05 -6.33
CA ILE A 100 9.75 7.57 -4.97
C ILE A 100 8.26 7.58 -4.63
N ALA A 101 7.39 7.97 -5.58
CA ALA A 101 5.94 7.93 -5.41
C ALA A 101 5.45 6.49 -5.13
N LEU A 102 5.95 5.52 -5.91
CA LEU A 102 5.62 4.10 -5.74
C LEU A 102 5.95 3.60 -4.33
N LEU A 103 7.19 3.80 -3.86
CA LEU A 103 7.58 3.37 -2.52
C LEU A 103 6.85 4.14 -1.41
N LEU A 104 6.51 5.40 -1.67
CA LEU A 104 5.75 6.23 -0.73
C LEU A 104 4.33 5.69 -0.56
N ASN A 105 3.63 5.38 -1.66
CA ASN A 105 2.32 4.73 -1.64
C ASN A 105 2.40 3.39 -0.91
N MET A 106 3.32 2.51 -1.28
CA MET A 106 3.47 1.21 -0.60
C MET A 106 3.74 1.32 0.92
N CYS A 107 4.44 2.38 1.37
CA CYS A 107 4.58 2.63 2.80
C CYS A 107 3.27 3.14 3.46
N LEU A 108 2.48 3.92 2.75
CA LEU A 108 1.18 4.45 3.19
C LEU A 108 0.10 3.37 3.22
N ASP A 109 0.09 2.49 2.22
CA ASP A 109 -0.77 1.31 2.13
C ASP A 109 -0.65 0.46 3.39
N GLY A 110 0.57 0.24 3.89
CA GLY A 110 0.76 -0.44 5.16
C GLY A 110 0.07 0.23 6.35
N PHE A 111 -0.01 1.56 6.40
CA PHE A 111 -0.80 2.26 7.43
C PHE A 111 -2.31 2.12 7.22
N VAL A 112 -2.78 2.18 5.98
CA VAL A 112 -4.18 1.88 5.63
C VAL A 112 -4.54 0.51 6.18
N ASP A 113 -3.79 -0.51 5.76
CA ASP A 113 -4.00 -1.91 6.12
C ASP A 113 -3.91 -2.14 7.62
N TYR A 114 -2.92 -1.55 8.28
CA TYR A 114 -2.79 -1.65 9.73
C TYR A 114 -4.03 -1.11 10.44
N HIS A 115 -4.56 0.03 9.99
CA HIS A 115 -5.70 0.68 10.64
C HIS A 115 -7.03 0.01 10.33
N ILE A 116 -7.26 -0.49 9.11
CA ILE A 116 -8.53 -1.16 8.76
C ILE A 116 -8.57 -2.60 9.27
N CYS A 117 -7.43 -3.29 9.42
CA CYS A 117 -7.34 -4.60 10.06
C CYS A 117 -7.65 -4.59 11.57
N GLN A 118 -7.88 -3.43 12.19
CA GLN A 118 -8.36 -3.35 13.57
C GLN A 118 -9.87 -3.60 13.69
N PHE A 119 -10.60 -3.62 12.58
CA PHE A 119 -12.02 -3.96 12.54
C PHE A 119 -12.18 -5.47 12.28
N ASP A 120 -12.87 -6.16 13.20
CA ASP A 120 -13.07 -7.62 13.13
C ASP A 120 -13.84 -8.03 11.86
N GLU A 121 -14.67 -7.13 11.33
CA GLU A 121 -15.45 -7.32 10.12
C GLU A 121 -14.60 -7.22 8.84
N ILE A 122 -13.50 -6.46 8.87
CA ILE A 122 -12.62 -6.24 7.71
C ILE A 122 -11.45 -7.23 7.72
N TYR A 123 -10.91 -7.53 8.90
CA TYR A 123 -9.72 -8.37 9.04
C TYR A 123 -9.78 -9.72 8.28
N PRO A 124 -10.90 -10.45 8.20
CA PRO A 124 -10.97 -11.72 7.47
C PRO A 124 -10.58 -11.62 6.00
N CYS A 125 -11.08 -10.63 5.25
CA CYS A 125 -10.78 -10.48 3.82
C CYS A 125 -9.32 -10.05 3.61
N MET A 126 -8.82 -9.15 4.46
CA MET A 126 -7.42 -8.69 4.47
C MET A 126 -6.46 -9.85 4.72
N LYS A 127 -6.72 -10.62 5.78
CA LYS A 127 -5.93 -11.79 6.16
C LYS A 127 -5.87 -12.80 5.02
N ILE A 128 -6.99 -13.12 4.37
CA ILE A 128 -7.02 -14.10 3.26
C ILE A 128 -6.05 -13.67 2.16
N LYS A 129 -6.13 -12.41 1.70
CA LYS A 129 -5.21 -11.90 0.66
C LYS A 129 -3.75 -12.04 1.07
N TYR A 130 -3.39 -11.64 2.29
CA TYR A 130 -2.00 -11.67 2.74
C TYR A 130 -1.43 -13.06 2.93
N LEU A 131 -2.25 -14.00 3.41
CA LEU A 131 -1.79 -15.37 3.60
C LEU A 131 -1.51 -16.08 2.27
N THR A 132 -2.13 -15.66 1.16
CA THR A 132 -1.83 -16.26 -0.17
C THR A 132 -0.33 -16.22 -0.52
N TYR A 133 0.39 -15.17 -0.13
CA TYR A 133 1.84 -15.03 -0.39
C TYR A 133 2.71 -16.08 0.33
N VAL A 134 2.21 -16.66 1.42
CA VAL A 134 2.94 -17.66 2.23
C VAL A 134 2.33 -19.05 2.16
N GLU A 135 1.07 -19.16 1.75
CA GLU A 135 0.42 -20.44 1.43
C GLU A 135 0.91 -20.99 0.08
N ASP A 136 1.20 -20.12 -0.88
CA ASP A 136 1.82 -20.48 -2.17
C ASP A 136 3.18 -19.78 -2.34
N LEU A 137 4.15 -20.21 -1.53
CA LEU A 137 5.50 -19.68 -1.56
C LEU A 137 6.20 -19.89 -2.90
N GLN A 138 5.96 -21.03 -3.56
CA GLN A 138 6.66 -21.35 -4.80
C GLN A 138 6.27 -20.39 -5.91
N ASN A 139 4.97 -20.10 -6.06
CA ASN A 139 4.50 -19.10 -7.01
C ASN A 139 5.01 -17.70 -6.63
N THR A 140 4.97 -17.35 -5.34
CA THR A 140 5.49 -16.07 -4.84
C THR A 140 6.99 -15.91 -5.13
N PHE A 141 7.79 -16.97 -5.01
CA PHE A 141 9.22 -16.96 -5.35
C PHE A 141 9.46 -16.79 -6.83
N SER A 142 8.73 -17.52 -7.68
CA SER A 142 8.82 -17.38 -9.14
C SER A 142 8.49 -15.95 -9.56
N TYR A 143 7.36 -15.42 -9.09
CA TYR A 143 6.94 -14.05 -9.36
C TYR A 143 7.97 -13.02 -8.88
N THR A 144 8.52 -13.20 -7.68
CA THR A 144 9.57 -12.34 -7.13
C THR A 144 10.84 -12.38 -7.96
N TYR A 145 11.25 -13.56 -8.42
CA TYR A 145 12.48 -13.75 -9.18
C TYR A 145 12.39 -13.25 -10.63
N GLU A 146 11.23 -13.41 -11.24
CA GLU A 146 10.96 -13.04 -12.63
C GLU A 146 10.77 -11.52 -12.80
N ASN A 147 10.39 -10.81 -11.73
CA ASN A 147 10.26 -9.36 -11.76
C ASN A 147 11.65 -8.70 -11.92
N LYS A 148 11.78 -7.87 -12.96
CA LYS A 148 13.03 -7.15 -13.29
C LYS A 148 13.09 -5.76 -12.66
N ASP A 149 11.99 -5.27 -12.09
CA ASP A 149 11.93 -4.00 -11.40
C ASP A 149 12.42 -4.15 -9.95
N TYR A 150 13.61 -3.63 -9.71
CA TYR A 150 14.22 -3.65 -8.38
C TYR A 150 13.42 -2.84 -7.34
N ILE A 151 12.82 -1.72 -7.74
CA ILE A 151 12.05 -0.84 -6.85
C ILE A 151 10.77 -1.55 -6.43
N GLU A 152 10.13 -2.25 -7.35
CA GLU A 152 8.91 -3.01 -7.06
C GLU A 152 9.16 -4.15 -6.07
N VAL A 153 10.19 -4.97 -6.31
CA VAL A 153 10.59 -6.05 -5.37
C VAL A 153 10.96 -5.49 -3.99
N LEU A 154 11.63 -4.33 -3.96
CA LEU A 154 11.97 -3.65 -2.71
C LEU A 154 10.71 -3.16 -1.97
N GLY A 155 9.74 -2.64 -2.71
CA GLY A 155 8.43 -2.26 -2.24
C GLY A 155 7.69 -3.44 -1.61
N TRP A 156 7.64 -4.59 -2.28
CA TRP A 156 7.06 -5.82 -1.74
C TRP A 156 7.72 -6.25 -0.42
N TYR A 157 9.06 -6.16 -0.33
CA TYR A 157 9.75 -6.46 0.93
C TYR A 157 9.28 -5.55 2.08
N ILE A 158 9.16 -4.24 1.82
CA ILE A 158 8.68 -3.26 2.82
C ILE A 158 7.26 -3.61 3.28
N VAL A 159 6.36 -3.84 2.33
CA VAL A 159 4.94 -4.15 2.57
C VAL A 159 4.79 -5.47 3.32
N TRP A 160 5.43 -6.55 2.84
CA TRP A 160 5.43 -7.85 3.54
C TRP A 160 6.00 -7.75 4.94
N PHE A 161 7.06 -6.97 5.15
CA PHE A 161 7.61 -6.77 6.49
C PHE A 161 6.57 -6.15 7.42
N GLN A 162 5.85 -5.12 6.98
CA GLN A 162 4.82 -4.48 7.77
C GLN A 162 3.64 -5.43 8.05
N ILE A 163 3.15 -6.11 7.01
CA ILE A 163 2.06 -7.08 7.09
C ILE A 163 2.36 -8.20 8.10
N PHE A 164 3.45 -8.93 7.86
CA PHE A 164 3.74 -10.16 8.62
C PHE A 164 4.35 -9.89 9.99
N ASN A 165 4.82 -8.68 10.30
CA ASN A 165 5.27 -8.37 11.66
C ASN A 165 4.21 -7.64 12.48
N TYR A 166 3.37 -6.80 11.86
CA TYR A 166 2.55 -5.82 12.60
C TYR A 166 1.06 -5.85 12.30
N ILE A 167 0.62 -6.40 11.17
CA ILE A 167 -0.80 -6.38 10.75
C ILE A 167 -1.45 -7.74 10.99
N ILE A 168 -0.87 -8.82 10.46
CA ILE A 168 -1.39 -10.18 10.68
C ILE A 168 -1.29 -10.53 12.17
N ASP A 169 -2.36 -11.12 12.71
CA ASP A 169 -2.41 -11.47 14.12
C ASP A 169 -1.31 -12.46 14.54
N ARG A 170 -1.08 -12.55 15.85
CA ARG A 170 -0.02 -13.42 16.40
C ARG A 170 -0.25 -14.90 16.11
N LYS A 171 -1.50 -15.36 16.06
CA LYS A 171 -1.83 -16.78 15.85
C LYS A 171 -1.39 -17.21 14.44
N ASN A 172 -1.74 -16.43 13.42
CA ASN A 172 -1.38 -16.70 12.03
C ASN A 172 0.13 -16.52 11.79
N ARG A 173 0.76 -15.51 12.40
CA ARG A 173 2.24 -15.36 12.32
C ARG A 173 2.99 -16.56 12.90
N ILE A 174 2.49 -17.16 13.97
CA ILE A 174 3.09 -18.37 14.56
C ILE A 174 2.86 -19.57 13.66
N LEU A 175 1.65 -19.71 13.11
CA LEU A 175 1.29 -20.80 12.20
C LEU A 175 2.19 -20.82 10.96
N PHE A 176 2.41 -19.67 10.33
CA PHE A 176 3.21 -19.52 9.11
C PHE A 176 4.65 -19.03 9.36
N LYS A 177 5.18 -19.23 10.57
CA LYS A 177 6.48 -18.65 10.97
C LYS A 177 7.61 -19.08 10.03
N LYS A 178 7.59 -20.35 9.60
CA LYS A 178 8.63 -20.91 8.72
C LYS A 178 8.53 -20.28 7.34
N GLU A 179 7.34 -20.23 6.78
CA GLU A 179 7.04 -19.74 5.44
C GLU A 179 7.36 -18.24 5.32
N ILE A 180 6.95 -17.45 6.32
CA ILE A 180 7.29 -16.03 6.43
C ILE A 180 8.82 -15.84 6.48
N SER A 181 9.53 -16.68 7.23
CA SER A 181 11.00 -16.60 7.30
C SER A 181 11.67 -16.97 5.97
N GLU A 182 11.13 -17.95 5.25
CA GLU A 182 11.61 -18.35 3.92
C GLU A 182 11.38 -17.23 2.90
N LEU A 183 10.19 -16.60 2.91
CA LEU A 183 9.88 -15.44 2.09
C LEU A 183 10.88 -14.30 2.31
N PHE A 184 11.10 -13.87 3.55
CA PHE A 184 12.06 -12.79 3.81
C PHE A 184 13.50 -13.16 3.43
N SER A 185 13.90 -14.41 3.65
CA SER A 185 15.24 -14.89 3.28
C SER A 185 15.44 -14.88 1.76
N PHE A 186 14.45 -15.37 1.02
CA PHE A 186 14.45 -15.38 -0.43
C PHE A 186 14.50 -13.96 -1.01
N THR A 187 13.59 -13.09 -0.59
CA THR A 187 13.50 -11.71 -1.08
C THR A 187 14.75 -10.91 -0.74
N LYS A 188 15.31 -11.05 0.48
CA LYS A 188 16.60 -10.46 0.85
C LYS A 188 17.71 -10.92 -0.10
N LYS A 189 17.84 -12.23 -0.32
CA LYS A 189 18.87 -12.79 -1.19
C LYS A 189 18.72 -12.28 -2.62
N HIS A 190 17.50 -12.12 -3.10
CA HIS A 190 17.21 -11.59 -4.43
C HIS A 190 17.60 -10.11 -4.55
N LEU A 191 17.15 -9.25 -3.62
CA LEU A 191 17.48 -7.83 -3.57
C LEU A 191 18.99 -7.56 -3.50
N LEU A 192 19.74 -8.37 -2.75
CA LEU A 192 21.20 -8.24 -2.63
C LEU A 192 21.96 -8.69 -3.90
N ARG A 193 21.32 -9.48 -4.78
CA ARG A 193 21.93 -10.01 -6.02
C ARG A 193 21.58 -9.20 -7.25
N PHE A 194 20.63 -8.27 -7.16
CA PHE A 194 20.31 -7.35 -8.25
C PHE A 194 21.57 -6.60 -8.70
N LYS A 195 21.73 -6.43 -10.01
CA LYS A 195 22.83 -5.64 -10.56
C LYS A 195 22.61 -4.17 -10.19
N GLY A 196 23.53 -3.60 -9.41
CA GLY A 196 23.36 -2.26 -8.84
C GLY A 196 22.40 -2.20 -7.65
N GLY A 197 22.01 -3.35 -7.11
CA GLY A 197 21.19 -3.45 -5.90
C GLY A 197 21.96 -3.06 -4.64
N MET A 198 21.24 -2.99 -3.53
CA MET A 198 21.79 -2.58 -2.24
C MET A 198 22.78 -3.57 -1.64
N SER A 199 23.73 -3.06 -0.87
CA SER A 199 24.62 -3.85 -0.01
C SER A 199 23.88 -4.42 1.21
N LYS A 200 24.50 -5.40 1.87
CA LYS A 200 23.98 -5.97 3.13
C LYS A 200 23.79 -4.90 4.21
N ASP A 201 24.74 -3.99 4.36
CA ASP A 201 24.68 -2.95 5.38
C ASP A 201 23.55 -1.94 5.10
N GLN A 202 23.30 -1.62 3.82
CA GLN A 202 22.15 -0.80 3.43
C GLN A 202 20.83 -1.51 3.72
N PHE A 203 20.74 -2.80 3.38
CA PHE A 203 19.56 -3.62 3.67
C PHE A 203 19.27 -3.66 5.17
N ASP A 204 20.28 -3.94 6.00
CA ASP A 204 20.09 -4.05 7.44
C ASP A 204 19.67 -2.69 8.06
N LYS A 205 20.26 -1.56 7.59
CA LYS A 205 19.81 -0.20 7.97
C LYS A 205 18.38 0.12 7.55
N LEU A 206 17.97 -0.32 6.35
CA LEU A 206 16.60 -0.19 5.88
C LEU A 206 15.64 -0.98 6.77
N THR A 207 15.96 -2.24 7.10
CA THR A 207 15.14 -3.07 7.98
C THR A 207 14.94 -2.41 9.35
N GLU A 208 15.97 -1.79 9.94
CA GLU A 208 15.82 -1.06 11.21
C GLU A 208 14.87 0.14 11.10
N LYS A 209 14.83 0.82 9.95
CA LYS A 209 13.88 1.90 9.70
C LYS A 209 12.45 1.39 9.57
N ILE A 210 12.23 0.30 8.84
CA ILE A 210 10.91 -0.31 8.67
C ILE A 210 10.35 -0.78 10.04
N LYS A 211 11.20 -1.25 10.96
CA LYS A 211 10.78 -1.64 12.32
C LYS A 211 10.13 -0.50 13.11
N LEU A 212 10.36 0.77 12.75
CA LEU A 212 9.73 1.92 13.38
C LEU A 212 8.23 2.06 13.02
N PHE A 213 7.74 1.27 12.06
CA PHE A 213 6.33 1.26 11.63
C PHE A 213 5.36 1.20 12.82
N LYS A 214 5.49 0.19 13.68
CA LYS A 214 4.58 -0.04 14.83
C LYS A 214 4.55 1.12 15.83
N ASN A 215 5.65 1.85 15.97
CA ASN A 215 5.69 3.02 16.85
C ASN A 215 4.99 4.21 16.18
N THR A 216 5.12 4.33 14.87
CA THR A 216 4.54 5.40 14.05
C THR A 216 3.01 5.26 13.93
N THR A 217 2.47 4.05 13.91
CA THR A 217 1.01 3.82 13.83
C THR A 217 0.21 4.36 15.03
N LYS A 218 0.90 4.74 16.11
CA LYS A 218 0.29 5.40 17.29
C LYS A 218 0.21 6.92 17.14
N SER A 219 0.84 7.49 16.12
CA SER A 219 0.78 8.92 15.84
C SER A 219 -0.65 9.34 15.53
N LYS A 220 -0.98 10.60 15.87
CA LYS A 220 -2.21 11.27 15.40
C LYS A 220 -1.91 12.33 14.34
N ASP A 221 -0.64 12.49 14.00
CA ASP A 221 -0.13 13.51 13.07
C ASP A 221 0.27 12.84 11.75
N ALA A 222 -0.40 13.23 10.66
CA ALA A 222 -0.14 12.77 9.30
C ALA A 222 1.32 12.98 8.88
N LYS A 223 1.94 14.07 9.37
CA LYS A 223 3.34 14.38 9.08
C LYS A 223 4.28 13.28 9.57
N GLN A 224 3.98 12.64 10.69
CA GLN A 224 4.83 11.55 11.21
C GLN A 224 4.78 10.30 10.33
N LEU A 225 3.63 9.98 9.74
CA LEU A 225 3.50 8.86 8.80
C LEU A 225 4.33 9.14 7.55
N ILE A 226 4.25 10.36 7.01
CA ILE A 226 4.99 10.78 5.82
C ILE A 226 6.49 10.86 6.11
N LEU A 227 6.90 11.36 7.28
CA LEU A 227 8.30 11.35 7.71
C LEU A 227 8.85 9.94 7.88
N TYR A 228 8.05 9.01 8.41
CA TYR A 228 8.43 7.61 8.46
C TYR A 228 8.68 7.06 7.05
N SER A 229 7.72 7.24 6.13
CA SER A 229 7.85 6.77 4.74
C SER A 229 9.06 7.40 4.05
N ALA A 230 9.27 8.71 4.20
CA ALA A 230 10.46 9.41 3.72
C ALA A 230 11.75 8.78 4.25
N ASN A 231 11.80 8.50 5.55
CA ASN A 231 12.98 7.94 6.19
C ASN A 231 13.26 6.50 5.76
N VAL A 232 12.23 5.70 5.45
CA VAL A 232 12.34 4.36 4.85
C VAL A 232 12.92 4.49 3.44
N ILE A 233 12.37 5.37 2.60
CA ILE A 233 12.85 5.60 1.23
C ILE A 233 14.31 6.09 1.21
N ILE A 234 14.67 7.05 2.06
CA ILE A 234 16.08 7.49 2.24
C ILE A 234 16.96 6.32 2.70
N GLY A 235 16.40 5.43 3.54
CA GLY A 235 17.08 4.24 4.03
C GLY A 235 17.48 3.23 2.95
N THR A 236 16.83 3.26 1.79
CA THR A 236 17.20 2.41 0.65
C THR A 236 18.59 2.74 0.10
N GLY A 237 19.05 3.98 0.29
CA GLY A 237 20.33 4.47 -0.23
C GLY A 237 20.36 4.71 -1.75
N ILE A 238 19.21 4.61 -2.44
CA ILE A 238 19.08 4.85 -3.88
C ILE A 238 19.05 6.35 -4.18
N TRP A 239 18.37 7.11 -3.32
CA TRP A 239 18.24 8.56 -3.41
C TRP A 239 18.73 9.23 -2.13
N ASP A 240 19.34 10.40 -2.27
CA ASP A 240 19.69 11.23 -1.13
C ASP A 240 18.44 11.86 -0.48
N ARG A 241 18.64 12.39 0.74
CA ARG A 241 17.60 13.07 1.52
C ARG A 241 16.95 14.21 0.75
N THR A 242 17.75 15.02 0.04
CA THR A 242 17.28 16.21 -0.65
C THR A 242 16.31 15.83 -1.78
N LYS A 243 16.66 14.84 -2.59
CA LYS A 243 15.82 14.35 -3.69
C LYS A 243 14.51 13.73 -3.17
N VAL A 244 14.57 12.92 -2.11
CA VAL A 244 13.36 12.33 -1.51
C VAL A 244 12.43 13.41 -0.98
N LEU A 245 12.94 14.34 -0.17
CA LEU A 245 12.11 15.38 0.44
C LEU A 245 11.53 16.34 -0.62
N LYS A 246 12.28 16.66 -1.69
CA LYS A 246 11.76 17.46 -2.82
C LYS A 246 10.55 16.76 -3.48
N ASN A 247 10.66 15.47 -3.77
CA ASN A 247 9.57 14.70 -4.39
C ASN A 247 8.35 14.61 -3.47
N ILE A 248 8.56 14.35 -2.17
CA ILE A 248 7.45 14.33 -1.19
C ILE A 248 6.75 15.68 -1.10
N LYS A 249 7.49 16.80 -1.18
CA LYS A 249 6.88 18.14 -1.23
C LYS A 249 5.95 18.32 -2.42
N TYR A 250 6.37 17.78 -3.57
CA TYR A 250 5.59 17.86 -4.80
C TYR A 250 4.29 17.07 -4.67
N PHE A 251 4.35 15.84 -4.13
CA PHE A 251 3.17 15.00 -3.91
C PHE A 251 2.26 15.55 -2.82
N TYR A 252 2.82 16.15 -1.76
CA TYR A 252 2.10 16.69 -0.59
C TYR A 252 2.42 18.17 -0.32
N PRO A 253 2.01 19.10 -1.20
CA PRO A 253 2.39 20.51 -1.11
C PRO A 253 1.79 21.24 0.09
N THR A 254 0.74 20.68 0.69
CA THR A 254 0.06 21.23 1.87
C THR A 254 0.84 21.04 3.16
N ILE A 255 1.89 20.20 3.17
CA ILE A 255 2.72 19.99 4.36
C ILE A 255 3.86 21.00 4.38
N LYS A 256 3.62 22.13 5.06
CA LYS A 256 4.54 23.27 5.08
C LYS A 256 5.86 23.02 5.82
N GLU A 257 5.89 22.05 6.75
CA GLU A 257 6.99 21.91 7.74
C GLU A 257 7.80 20.59 7.65
N LEU A 258 7.78 19.87 6.53
CA LEU A 258 8.69 18.71 6.35
C LEU A 258 10.17 19.14 6.17
N PHE A 259 10.45 20.44 6.16
CA PHE A 259 11.69 21.08 5.72
C PHE A 259 12.23 22.03 6.78
#